data_AF-A0A975F833-F1
#
_entry.id   AF-A0A975F833-F1
#
_cell.length_a   1.000
_cell.length_b   1.000
_cell.length_c   1.000
_cell.angle_alpha   90.00
_cell.angle_beta   90.00
_cell.angle_gamma   90.00
#
_symmetry.space_group_name_H-M   'P 1'
#
loop_
_entity.id
_entity.type
_entity.pdbx_description
1 polymer ?
#
loop_
_entity_poly.entity_id
_entity_poly.type
_entity_poly.pdbx_seq_one_letter_code
_entity_poly.pdbx_strand_id
1 'polypeptide(L)'
;MKGLKIFGLFLVLHVAAWAGTHVYLSQHQPDVLIVVDTSYALKPQFAAMERWISAREASTRYKKIVVGTDKALLGELTSLKSREAIFRTAFGRMSEDNLQRYAQTSAVEKILLSDGTINPTGWTVVKFP
;
A
#
# COMPACT_ATOMS: atom_id res chain seq x y z
N MET A 1 1.80 -49.55 6.03
CA MET A 1 1.23 -48.82 7.20
C MET A 1 2.14 -47.74 7.81
N LYS A 2 3.47 -47.88 7.82
CA LYS A 2 4.38 -46.82 8.34
C LYS A 2 4.39 -45.55 7.47
N GLY A 3 4.46 -45.71 6.14
CA GLY A 3 4.48 -44.57 5.21
C GLY A 3 3.25 -43.65 5.29
N LEU A 4 2.05 -44.22 5.45
CA LEU A 4 0.81 -43.44 5.62
C LEU A 4 0.81 -42.61 6.91
N LYS A 5 1.37 -43.16 8.01
CA LYS A 5 1.51 -42.44 9.28
C LYS A 5 2.53 -41.30 9.18
N ILE A 6 3.66 -41.54 8.50
CA ILE A 6 4.70 -40.54 8.27
C ILE A 6 4.14 -39.41 7.39
N PHE A 7 3.48 -39.74 6.28
CA PHE A 7 2.85 -38.77 5.40
C PHE A 7 1.78 -37.95 6.12
N GLY A 8 0.94 -38.60 6.93
CA GLY A 8 -0.04 -37.93 7.78
C GLY A 8 0.60 -36.95 8.75
N LEU A 9 1.70 -37.33 9.41
CA LEU A 9 2.46 -36.43 10.29
C LEU A 9 3.01 -35.22 9.53
N PHE A 10 3.58 -35.43 8.34
CA PHE A 10 4.04 -34.33 7.49
C PHE A 10 2.91 -33.37 7.11
N LEU A 11 1.73 -33.89 6.79
CA LEU A 11 0.57 -33.07 6.43
C LEU A 11 0.11 -32.24 7.64
N VAL A 12 0.03 -32.83 8.83
CA VAL A 12 -0.31 -32.12 10.07
C VAL A 12 0.71 -31.02 10.36
N LEU A 13 2.00 -31.32 10.24
CA LEU A 13 3.07 -30.32 10.45
C LEU A 13 2.98 -29.17 9.44
N HIS A 14 2.69 -29.46 8.17
CA HIS A 14 2.51 -28.43 7.15
C HIS A 14 1.32 -27.53 7.46
N VAL A 15 0.17 -28.12 7.82
CA VAL A 15 -1.02 -27.35 8.17
C VAL A 15 -0.77 -26.51 9.42
N ALA A 16 -0.10 -27.05 10.43
CA ALA A 16 0.24 -26.33 11.65
C ALA A 16 1.21 -25.17 11.38
N ALA A 17 2.25 -25.40 10.58
CA ALA A 17 3.20 -24.36 10.19
C ALA A 17 2.50 -23.25 9.37
N TRP A 18 1.69 -23.64 8.38
CA TRP A 18 0.92 -22.70 7.57
C TRP A 18 -0.03 -21.85 8.43
N ALA A 19 -0.79 -22.48 9.33
CA ALA A 19 -1.70 -21.78 10.24
C ALA A 19 -0.94 -20.83 11.17
N GLY A 20 0.18 -21.28 11.75
CA GLY A 20 1.03 -20.45 12.60
C GLY A 20 1.59 -19.23 11.87
N THR A 21 2.14 -19.43 10.67
CA THR A 21 2.65 -18.34 9.83
C THR A 21 1.53 -17.39 9.42
N HIS A 22 0.37 -17.90 9.03
CA HIS A 22 -0.78 -17.08 8.64
C HIS A 22 -1.24 -16.18 9.77
N VAL A 23 -1.38 -16.71 10.99
CA VAL A 23 -1.76 -15.92 12.18
C VAL A 23 -0.70 -14.88 12.50
N TYR A 24 0.57 -15.26 12.51
CA TYR A 24 1.67 -14.36 12.83
C TYR A 24 1.73 -13.16 11.89
N LEU A 25 1.70 -13.41 10.57
CA LEU A 25 1.74 -12.36 9.55
C LEU A 25 0.48 -11.49 9.56
N SER A 26 -0.67 -12.06 9.93
CA SER A 26 -1.90 -11.29 10.08
C SER A 26 -1.86 -10.34 11.28
N GLN A 27 -1.10 -10.66 12.33
CA GLN A 27 -0.93 -9.82 13.51
C GLN A 27 0.19 -8.77 13.34
N HIS A 28 1.24 -9.09 12.59
CA HIS A 28 2.43 -8.25 12.40
C HIS A 28 2.52 -7.74 10.97
N GLN A 29 1.47 -7.07 10.51
CA GLN A 29 1.41 -6.54 9.15
C GLN A 29 2.28 -5.27 9.05
N PRO A 30 3.34 -5.25 8.23
CA PRO A 30 4.08 -4.02 7.97
C PRO A 30 3.26 -3.02 7.16
N ASP A 31 3.54 -1.74 7.37
CA ASP A 31 2.86 -0.64 6.68
C ASP A 31 3.53 -0.34 5.32
N VAL A 32 2.71 -0.14 4.29
CA VAL A 32 3.07 0.40 2.99
C VAL A 32 2.43 1.77 2.86
N LEU A 33 3.25 2.81 2.71
CA LEU A 33 2.76 4.17 2.50
C LEU A 33 2.60 4.44 1.01
N ILE A 34 1.40 4.80 0.59
CA ILE A 34 1.10 5.28 -0.77
C ILE A 34 0.70 6.74 -0.68
N VAL A 35 1.49 7.62 -1.29
CA VAL A 35 1.14 9.04 -1.42
C VAL A 35 0.70 9.31 -2.85
N VAL A 36 -0.44 9.97 -2.98
CA VAL A 36 -1.06 10.29 -4.25
C VAL A 36 -0.87 11.77 -4.56
N ASP A 37 -0.31 12.06 -5.73
CA ASP A 37 -0.27 13.40 -6.28
C ASP A 37 -1.66 13.77 -6.79
N THR A 38 -2.32 14.69 -6.09
CA THR A 38 -3.65 15.19 -6.47
C THR A 38 -3.57 16.50 -7.27
N SER A 39 -2.42 16.80 -7.89
CA SER A 39 -2.27 17.97 -8.76
C SER A 39 -3.37 18.04 -9.82
N TYR A 40 -3.85 19.25 -10.12
CA TYR A 40 -4.88 19.48 -11.15
C TYR A 40 -4.56 18.82 -12.51
N ALA A 41 -3.28 18.77 -12.89
CA ALA A 41 -2.83 18.15 -14.14
C ALA A 41 -3.13 16.64 -14.19
N LEU A 42 -3.15 15.97 -13.05
CA LEU A 42 -3.34 14.52 -12.93
C LEU A 42 -4.80 14.12 -12.70
N LYS A 43 -5.73 15.09 -12.65
CA LYS A 43 -7.17 14.81 -12.51
C LYS A 43 -7.71 13.77 -13.51
N PRO A 44 -7.30 13.78 -14.81
CA PRO A 44 -7.70 12.73 -15.75
C PRO A 44 -7.22 11.32 -15.37
N GLN A 45 -6.16 11.22 -14.57
CA GLN A 45 -5.51 9.96 -14.16
C GLN A 45 -5.99 9.42 -12.82
N PHE A 46 -6.84 10.15 -12.07
CA PHE A 46 -7.30 9.72 -10.75
C PHE A 46 -7.96 8.33 -10.77
N ALA A 47 -8.76 8.03 -11.80
CA ALA A 47 -9.34 6.70 -11.97
C ALA A 47 -8.28 5.61 -12.24
N ALA A 48 -7.18 5.95 -12.94
CA ALA A 48 -6.09 5.01 -13.16
C ALA A 48 -5.31 4.76 -11.86
N MET A 49 -5.04 5.81 -11.08
CA MET A 49 -4.41 5.71 -9.77
C MET A 49 -5.24 4.89 -8.78
N GLU A 50 -6.57 5.10 -8.75
CA GLU A 50 -7.48 4.32 -7.90
C GLU A 50 -7.46 2.83 -8.27
N ARG A 51 -7.49 2.51 -9.56
CA ARG A 51 -7.36 1.12 -10.04
C ARG A 51 -6.01 0.53 -9.64
N TRP A 52 -4.94 1.30 -9.72
CA TRP A 52 -3.62 0.87 -9.29
C TRP A 52 -3.58 0.56 -7.78
N ILE A 53 -4.14 1.44 -6.95
CA ILE A 53 -4.25 1.23 -5.49
C ILE A 53 -5.07 -0.03 -5.20
N SER A 54 -6.18 -0.21 -5.92
CA SER A 54 -7.06 -1.37 -5.76
C SER A 54 -6.36 -2.69 -6.12
N ALA A 55 -5.61 -2.69 -7.23
CA ALA A 55 -4.82 -3.84 -7.63
C ALA A 55 -3.71 -4.14 -6.62
N ARG A 56 -3.09 -3.08 -6.07
CA ARG A 56 -2.04 -3.21 -5.04
C ARG A 56 -2.59 -3.79 -3.74
N GLU A 57 -3.76 -3.38 -3.31
CA GLU A 57 -4.44 -3.95 -2.14
C GLU A 57 -4.73 -5.44 -2.36
N ALA A 58 -5.28 -5.79 -3.53
CA ALA A 58 -5.59 -7.18 -3.86
C ALA A 58 -4.35 -8.08 -3.91
N SER A 59 -3.19 -7.55 -4.31
CA SER A 59 -1.94 -8.32 -4.37
C SER A 59 -1.21 -8.44 -3.03
N THR A 60 -1.65 -7.73 -1.99
CA THR A 60 -0.87 -7.52 -0.76
C THR A 60 -1.59 -8.07 0.47
N ARG A 61 -1.48 -9.38 0.70
CA ARG A 61 -2.29 -10.12 1.70
C ARG A 61 -1.92 -9.88 3.17
N TYR A 62 -0.68 -9.48 3.46
CA TYR A 62 -0.18 -9.31 4.84
C TYR A 62 0.53 -7.96 5.03
N LYS A 63 0.02 -6.90 4.39
CA LYS A 63 0.51 -5.55 4.66
C LYS A 63 -0.66 -4.61 4.78
N LYS A 64 -0.48 -3.57 5.58
CA LYS A 64 -1.44 -2.48 5.71
C LYS A 64 -1.07 -1.39 4.73
N ILE A 65 -2.05 -0.91 3.97
CA ILE A 65 -1.84 0.21 3.07
C ILE A 65 -2.28 1.47 3.79
N VAL A 66 -1.34 2.38 4.01
CA VAL A 66 -1.59 3.72 4.53
C VAL A 66 -1.57 4.69 3.35
N VAL A 67 -2.59 5.53 3.23
CA VAL A 67 -2.74 6.46 2.12
C VAL A 67 -2.53 7.89 2.59
N GLY A 68 -1.79 8.67 1.80
CA GLY A 68 -1.67 10.10 1.94
C GLY A 68 -1.85 10.81 0.60
N THR A 69 -2.00 12.12 0.66
CA THR A 69 -2.02 13.03 -0.50
C THR A 69 -0.95 14.10 -0.33
N ASP A 70 -0.82 15.02 -1.29
CA ASP A 70 0.02 16.21 -1.14
C ASP A 70 -0.39 17.12 0.04
N LYS A 71 -1.61 16.96 0.58
CA LYS A 71 -2.13 17.76 1.71
C LYS A 71 -2.13 17.04 3.06
N ALA A 72 -2.54 15.78 3.08
CA ALA A 72 -2.87 15.10 4.32
C ALA A 72 -2.61 13.61 4.26
N LEU A 73 -2.19 13.06 5.39
CA LEU A 73 -2.25 11.64 5.66
C LEU A 73 -3.72 11.27 5.91
N LEU A 74 -4.28 10.37 5.10
CA LEU A 74 -5.68 9.95 5.18
C LEU A 74 -5.87 8.76 6.14
N GLY A 75 -4.80 7.98 6.36
CA GLY A 75 -4.81 6.81 7.24
C GLY A 75 -4.86 5.49 6.48
N GLU A 76 -5.34 4.43 7.14
CA GLU A 76 -5.39 3.11 6.53
C GLU A 76 -6.47 3.05 5.44
N LEU A 77 -6.12 2.51 4.27
CA LEU A 77 -6.99 2.41 3.09
C LEU A 77 -8.33 1.74 3.42
N THR A 78 -8.31 0.69 4.23
CA THR A 78 -9.48 -0.10 4.66
C THR A 78 -10.41 0.68 5.60
N SER A 79 -9.89 1.70 6.28
CA SER A 79 -10.62 2.57 7.21
C SER A 79 -11.24 3.80 6.55
N LEU A 80 -10.91 4.06 5.28
CA LEU A 80 -11.46 5.20 4.54
C LEU A 80 -12.95 4.98 4.29
N LYS A 81 -13.77 6.01 4.57
CA LYS A 81 -15.22 5.98 4.31
C LYS A 81 -15.57 5.74 2.85
N SER A 82 -14.73 6.27 1.94
CA SER A 82 -14.82 6.09 0.50
C SER A 82 -13.44 6.28 -0.10
N ARG A 83 -13.10 5.49 -1.13
CA ARG A 83 -11.84 5.65 -1.88
C ARG A 83 -11.79 6.97 -2.65
N GLU A 84 -12.95 7.49 -3.03
CA GLU A 84 -13.08 8.83 -3.62
C GLU A 84 -12.55 9.94 -2.70
N ALA A 85 -12.47 9.69 -1.38
CA ALA A 85 -11.90 10.64 -0.43
C ALA A 85 -10.43 10.98 -0.73
N ILE A 86 -9.71 10.07 -1.40
CA ILE A 86 -8.32 10.27 -1.85
C ILE A 86 -8.26 11.36 -2.92
N PHE A 87 -9.26 11.42 -3.79
CA PHE A 87 -9.29 12.26 -5.00
C PHE A 87 -10.33 13.39 -4.92
N ARG A 88 -10.94 13.59 -3.75
CA ARG A 88 -12.08 14.52 -3.56
C ARG A 88 -11.73 15.95 -3.95
N THR A 89 -10.50 16.36 -3.69
CA THR A 89 -10.03 17.70 -3.98
C THR A 89 -8.71 17.59 -4.70
N ALA A 90 -8.66 18.11 -5.93
CA ALA A 90 -7.41 18.32 -6.62
C ALA A 90 -6.75 19.59 -6.08
N PHE A 91 -5.44 19.54 -5.88
CA PHE A 91 -4.68 20.66 -5.33
C PHE A 91 -3.67 21.17 -6.36
N GLY A 92 -2.92 22.20 -5.96
CA GLY A 92 -1.81 22.74 -6.75
C GLY A 92 -0.74 21.68 -7.03
N ARG A 93 0.36 22.09 -7.65
CA ARG A 93 1.44 21.18 -8.01
C ARG A 93 2.10 20.58 -6.76
N MET A 94 2.25 19.26 -6.74
CA MET A 94 2.99 18.55 -5.71
C MET A 94 4.50 18.84 -5.82
N SER A 95 5.17 19.01 -4.68
CA SER A 95 6.62 19.17 -4.57
C SER A 95 7.24 18.20 -3.56
N GLU A 96 8.57 18.15 -3.51
CA GLU A 96 9.29 17.36 -2.50
C GLU A 96 9.02 17.85 -1.07
N ASP A 97 8.71 19.14 -0.88
CA ASP A 97 8.36 19.68 0.44
C ASP A 97 7.06 19.08 0.98
N ASN A 98 6.09 18.77 0.11
CA ASN A 98 4.87 18.05 0.52
C ASN A 98 5.20 16.68 1.12
N LEU A 99 6.28 16.05 0.64
CA LEU A 99 6.69 14.71 1.06
C LEU A 99 7.43 14.68 2.40
N GLN A 100 8.03 15.80 2.83
CA GLN A 100 8.68 15.92 4.14
C GLN A 100 7.73 15.55 5.28
N ARG A 101 6.41 15.80 5.12
CA ARG A 101 5.38 15.37 6.08
C ARG A 101 5.44 13.87 6.39
N TYR A 102 5.81 13.06 5.40
CA TYR A 102 5.87 11.61 5.48
C TYR A 102 7.25 11.08 5.86
N ALA A 103 8.21 11.96 6.16
CA ALA A 103 9.57 11.54 6.53
C ALA A 103 9.56 10.63 7.76
N GLN A 104 8.75 10.98 8.77
CA GLN A 104 8.61 10.24 10.03
C GLN A 104 7.62 9.08 9.98
N THR A 105 6.93 8.89 8.86
CA THR A 105 6.03 7.73 8.70
C THR A 105 6.88 6.47 8.53
N SER A 106 6.79 5.58 9.52
CA SER A 106 7.39 4.24 9.45
C SER A 106 6.59 3.42 8.45
N ALA A 107 7.23 3.06 7.34
CA ALA A 107 6.67 2.18 6.33
C ALA A 107 7.81 1.37 5.73
N VAL A 108 7.59 0.09 5.50
CA VAL A 108 8.59 -0.78 4.85
C VAL A 108 8.79 -0.41 3.38
N GLU A 109 7.83 0.32 2.82
CA GLU A 109 7.82 0.74 1.43
C GLU A 109 7.06 2.07 1.33
N LYS A 110 7.66 3.04 0.64
CA LYS A 110 7.04 4.34 0.34
C LYS A 110 6.87 4.45 -1.17
N ILE A 111 5.64 4.64 -1.62
CA ILE A 111 5.25 4.72 -3.02
C ILE A 111 4.63 6.09 -3.29
N LEU A 112 5.06 6.71 -4.37
CA LEU A 112 4.49 7.96 -4.87
C LEU A 112 3.79 7.68 -6.20
N LEU A 113 2.51 8.05 -6.31
CA LEU A 113 1.78 8.09 -7.58
C LEU A 113 1.82 9.51 -8.10
N SER A 114 2.58 9.79 -9.16
CA SER A 114 2.77 11.17 -9.68
C SER A 114 2.99 11.22 -11.19
N ASP A 115 3.16 12.43 -11.73
CA ASP A 115 3.60 12.67 -13.12
C ASP A 115 5.08 12.29 -13.35
N GLY A 116 5.80 11.88 -12.30
CA GLY A 116 7.20 11.53 -12.35
C GLY A 116 8.17 12.72 -12.39
N THR A 117 7.69 13.94 -12.18
CA THR A 117 8.54 15.14 -12.14
C THR A 117 9.34 15.29 -10.86
N ILE A 118 8.89 14.62 -9.79
CA ILE A 118 9.63 14.47 -8.53
C ILE A 118 10.07 13.02 -8.35
N ASN A 119 11.31 12.82 -7.88
CA ASN A 119 11.87 11.49 -7.63
C ASN A 119 12.62 11.44 -6.28
N PRO A 120 11.87 11.49 -5.17
CA PRO A 120 12.43 11.57 -3.83
C PRO A 120 13.18 10.28 -3.46
N THR A 121 14.36 10.44 -2.84
CA THR A 121 15.19 9.30 -2.41
C THR A 121 14.44 8.38 -1.46
N GLY A 122 14.50 7.07 -1.73
CA GLY A 122 13.85 6.04 -0.90
C GLY A 122 12.36 5.81 -1.21
N TRP A 123 11.84 6.41 -2.28
CA TRP A 123 10.48 6.18 -2.75
C TRP A 123 10.47 5.44 -4.08
N THR A 124 9.45 4.61 -4.27
CA THR A 124 9.10 4.04 -5.58
C THR A 124 8.12 4.97 -6.26
N VAL A 125 8.47 5.54 -7.41
CA VAL A 125 7.58 6.43 -8.17
C VAL A 125 6.85 5.66 -9.26
N VAL A 126 5.53 5.66 -9.21
CA VAL A 126 4.64 5.14 -10.26
C VAL A 126 4.12 6.32 -11.07
N LYS A 127 4.45 6.34 -12.36
CA LYS A 127 4.19 7.47 -13.24
C LYS A 127 2.82 7.36 -13.91
N PHE A 128 2.08 8.47 -13.93
CA PHE A 128 0.82 8.63 -14.65
C PHE A 128 0.95 9.83 -15.60
N PRO A 129 0.68 9.66 -16.91
CA PRO A 129 0.90 10.69 -17.93
C PRO A 129 -0.16 11.80 -17.94
#